data_AF-A0A2U0H0F8-F1
#
_entry.id   AF-A0A2U0H0F8-F1
#
_cell.length_a   1.000
_cell.length_b   1.000
_cell.length_c   1.000
_cell.angle_alpha   90.00
_cell.angle_beta   90.00
_cell.angle_gamma   90.00
#
_symmetry.space_group_name_H-M   'P 1'
#
loop_
_entity.id
_entity.type
_entity.pdbx_description
1 polymer ?
#
loop_
_entity_poly.entity_id
_entity_poly.type
_entity_poly.pdbx_seq_one_letter_code
_entity_poly.pdbx_strand_id
1 'polypeptide(L)'
;MPQVNARERRARFEDSEALRALLTRLHDAGRGAWRDDPEAALLMRHAADKYAALARKHGLDPWEAASAAFEAMRGAATRRAEDPWAVVTRAVQVTCIGEERGNGLLCSVHQARRPRYSVFHDAERFSDRENPLTDYHPAFHVDPFADAENAEEPQAELVTTVGSAVEDTITFFCLLGWEPDTARAAVEYVTARLAEAASRSSAFEGLRRDRQARALLDLPGASWSALLRIVLGTPDPALAHTNAGRGVLLRLLIGEPLRALLTDDDLVLAAGLAAPGIERP
;
A
#
# COMPACT_ATOMS: atom_id res chain seq x y z
N MET A 1 29.03 -28.72 40.69
CA MET A 1 30.03 -27.81 40.09
C MET A 1 29.64 -27.13 38.76
N PRO A 2 28.72 -27.62 37.89
CA PRO A 2 28.42 -26.93 36.62
C PRO A 2 27.56 -25.65 36.74
N GLN A 3 26.71 -25.54 37.78
CA GLN A 3 25.82 -24.38 37.95
C GLN A 3 26.55 -23.07 38.36
N VAL A 4 27.70 -23.17 39.04
CA VAL A 4 28.50 -22.00 39.46
C VAL A 4 29.07 -21.29 38.23
N ASN A 5 29.60 -22.06 37.27
CA ASN A 5 30.16 -21.55 36.01
C ASN A 5 29.10 -20.88 35.13
N ALA A 6 27.86 -21.39 35.12
CA ALA A 6 26.76 -20.76 34.38
C ALA A 6 26.33 -19.40 34.98
N ARG A 7 26.31 -19.30 36.32
CA ARG A 7 25.93 -18.06 37.03
C ARG A 7 27.01 -16.97 36.89
N GLU A 8 28.28 -17.35 36.96
CA GLU A 8 29.42 -16.45 36.71
C GLU A 8 29.44 -15.94 35.27
N ARG A 9 29.19 -16.81 34.29
CA ARG A 9 29.06 -16.42 32.87
C ARG A 9 27.88 -15.48 32.63
N ARG A 10 26.74 -15.72 33.31
CA ARG A 10 25.57 -14.84 33.25
C ARG A 10 25.86 -13.47 33.83
N ALA A 11 26.56 -13.42 34.97
CA ALA A 11 26.99 -12.16 35.58
C ALA A 11 27.90 -11.35 34.65
N ARG A 12 28.75 -12.02 33.86
CA ARG A 12 29.60 -11.36 32.86
C ARG A 12 28.81 -10.68 31.72
N PHE A 13 27.62 -11.18 31.38
CA PHE A 13 26.77 -10.50 30.39
C PHE A 13 26.05 -9.28 30.95
N GLU A 14 25.77 -9.24 32.25
CA GLU A 14 25.14 -8.08 32.89
C GLU A 14 26.12 -6.90 33.07
N ASP A 15 27.42 -7.18 33.07
CA ASP A 15 28.44 -6.13 33.01
C ASP A 15 28.50 -5.51 31.60
N SER A 16 28.25 -4.20 31.54
CA SER A 16 28.22 -3.42 30.30
C SER A 16 29.58 -3.37 29.61
N GLU A 17 30.69 -3.33 30.35
CA GLU A 17 32.02 -3.30 29.75
C GLU A 17 32.38 -4.65 29.13
N ALA A 18 32.16 -5.73 29.87
CA ALA A 18 32.36 -7.09 29.37
C ALA A 18 31.48 -7.41 28.15
N LEU A 19 30.22 -6.95 28.13
CA LEU A 19 29.34 -7.11 26.98
C LEU A 19 29.86 -6.34 25.76
N ARG A 20 30.31 -5.08 25.92
CA ARG A 20 30.90 -4.32 24.79
C ARG A 20 32.15 -4.97 24.24
N ALA A 21 33.02 -5.48 25.10
CA ALA A 21 34.23 -6.18 24.69
C ALA A 21 33.89 -7.42 23.85
N LEU A 22 32.88 -8.20 24.27
CA LEU A 22 32.37 -9.34 23.52
C LEU A 22 31.80 -8.91 22.16
N LEU A 23 30.93 -7.90 22.13
CA LEU A 23 30.31 -7.45 20.87
C LEU A 23 31.35 -6.88 19.89
N THR A 24 32.40 -6.23 20.39
CA THR A 24 33.51 -5.71 19.58
C THR A 24 34.34 -6.87 19.01
N ARG A 25 34.69 -7.85 19.84
CA ARG A 25 35.39 -9.08 19.41
C ARG A 25 34.61 -9.82 18.31
N LEU A 26 33.30 -9.98 18.48
CA LEU A 26 32.44 -10.63 17.49
C LEU A 26 32.29 -9.82 16.20
N HIS A 27 32.35 -8.49 16.29
CA HIS A 27 32.32 -7.61 15.12
C HIS A 27 33.62 -7.71 14.32
N ASP A 28 34.77 -7.66 14.99
CA ASP A 28 36.10 -7.68 14.38
C ASP A 28 36.43 -9.05 13.77
N ALA A 29 35.92 -10.14 14.36
CA ALA A 29 36.05 -11.50 13.83
C ALA A 29 35.25 -11.73 12.52
N GLY A 30 34.37 -10.81 12.12
CA GLY A 30 33.75 -10.79 10.80
C GLY A 30 32.50 -11.68 10.64
N ARG A 31 32.13 -11.92 9.37
CA ARG A 31 30.88 -12.62 9.01
C ARG A 31 30.98 -14.11 9.36
N GLY A 32 30.24 -14.54 10.38
CA GLY A 32 30.19 -15.93 10.84
C GLY A 32 30.61 -16.12 12.28
N ALA A 33 31.27 -15.13 12.90
CA ALA A 33 31.73 -15.20 14.29
C ALA A 33 30.61 -15.57 15.26
N TRP A 34 29.40 -15.04 15.07
CA TRP A 34 28.24 -15.35 15.89
C TRP A 34 27.75 -16.81 15.81
N ARG A 35 28.05 -17.53 14.72
CA ARG A 35 27.58 -18.91 14.49
C ARG A 35 28.44 -19.91 15.27
N ASP A 36 29.75 -19.72 15.24
CA ASP A 36 30.71 -20.70 15.75
C ASP A 36 31.21 -20.35 17.16
N ASP A 37 30.88 -19.16 17.66
CA ASP A 37 31.33 -18.69 18.97
C ASP A 37 30.43 -19.22 20.13
N PRO A 38 30.99 -19.98 21.08
CA PRO A 38 30.22 -20.55 22.19
C PRO A 38 29.73 -19.48 23.18
N GLU A 39 30.42 -18.35 23.28
CA GLU A 39 30.06 -17.22 24.13
C GLU A 39 28.88 -16.44 23.53
N ALA A 40 28.85 -16.29 22.20
CA ALA A 40 27.70 -15.75 21.48
C ALA A 40 26.46 -16.64 21.67
N ALA A 41 26.60 -17.96 21.59
CA ALA A 41 25.48 -18.89 21.84
C ALA A 41 24.93 -18.75 23.27
N LEU A 42 25.79 -18.57 24.28
CA LEU A 42 25.38 -18.33 25.66
C LEU A 42 24.72 -16.96 25.84
N LEU A 43 25.24 -15.93 25.19
CA LEU A 43 24.63 -14.58 25.18
C LEU A 43 23.21 -14.63 24.61
N MET A 44 23.00 -15.36 23.52
CA MET A 44 21.67 -15.50 22.91
C MET A 44 20.68 -16.23 23.80
N ARG A 45 21.11 -17.28 24.52
CA ARG A 45 20.26 -17.95 25.52
C ARG A 45 19.89 -17.01 26.66
N HIS A 46 20.86 -16.24 27.16
CA HIS A 46 20.60 -15.24 28.20
C HIS A 46 19.64 -14.15 27.71
N ALA A 47 19.75 -13.69 26.46
CA ALA A 47 18.83 -12.73 25.87
C ALA A 47 17.39 -13.30 25.75
N ALA A 48 17.25 -14.56 25.32
CA ALA A 48 15.95 -15.25 25.27
C ALA A 48 15.32 -15.33 26.67
N ASP A 49 16.07 -15.73 27.68
CA ASP A 49 15.59 -15.79 29.07
C ASP A 49 15.23 -14.40 29.61
N LYS A 50 16.07 -13.39 29.34
CA LYS A 50 15.91 -12.00 29.82
C LYS A 50 14.65 -11.35 29.25
N TYR A 51 14.33 -11.61 27.98
CA TYR A 51 13.17 -11.02 27.31
C TYR A 51 11.95 -11.95 27.24
N ALA A 52 12.00 -13.15 27.82
CA ALA A 52 10.90 -14.11 27.76
C ALA A 52 9.57 -13.56 28.28
N ALA A 53 9.59 -12.79 29.38
CA ALA A 53 8.37 -12.18 29.93
C ALA A 53 7.80 -11.09 29.01
N LEU A 54 8.69 -10.31 28.36
CA LEU A 54 8.30 -9.28 27.40
C LEU A 54 7.73 -9.90 26.12
N ALA A 55 8.36 -10.97 25.60
CA ALA A 55 7.87 -11.71 24.44
C ALA A 55 6.46 -12.24 24.69
N ARG A 56 6.25 -12.93 25.84
CA ARG A 56 4.93 -13.45 26.22
C ARG A 56 3.87 -12.36 26.36
N LYS A 57 4.23 -11.18 26.85
CA LYS A 57 3.30 -10.04 26.95
C LYS A 57 2.74 -9.64 25.58
N HIS A 58 3.53 -9.80 24.52
CA HIS A 58 3.17 -9.45 23.14
C HIS A 58 2.77 -10.68 22.30
N GLY A 59 2.55 -11.85 22.91
CA GLY A 59 2.16 -13.08 22.20
C GLY A 59 3.27 -13.74 21.38
N LEU A 60 4.53 -13.43 21.65
CA LEU A 60 5.70 -13.88 20.86
C LEU A 60 6.49 -14.97 21.58
N ASP A 61 7.24 -15.75 20.80
CA ASP A 61 8.20 -16.71 21.35
C ASP A 61 9.44 -15.99 21.93
N PRO A 62 10.02 -16.44 23.06
CA PRO A 62 11.24 -15.84 23.61
C PRO A 62 12.41 -15.75 22.61
N TRP A 63 12.53 -16.67 21.65
CA TRP A 63 13.56 -16.62 20.61
C TRP A 63 13.29 -15.58 19.52
N GLU A 64 12.04 -15.15 19.32
CA GLU A 64 11.72 -14.02 18.44
C GLU A 64 12.25 -12.71 19.06
N ALA A 65 12.03 -12.52 20.37
CA ALA A 65 12.62 -11.40 21.11
C ALA A 65 14.16 -11.48 21.16
N ALA A 66 14.73 -12.68 21.29
CA ALA A 66 16.17 -12.87 21.20
C ALA A 66 16.72 -12.49 19.81
N SER A 67 15.99 -12.83 18.74
CA SER A 67 16.39 -12.45 17.37
C SER A 67 16.41 -10.93 17.18
N ALA A 68 15.44 -10.21 17.75
CA ALA A 68 15.46 -8.75 17.80
C ALA A 68 16.65 -8.21 18.61
N ALA A 69 16.98 -8.86 19.72
CA ALA A 69 18.15 -8.50 20.54
C ALA A 69 19.45 -8.69 19.77
N PHE A 70 19.58 -9.79 19.01
CA PHE A 70 20.72 -10.08 18.15
C PHE A 70 20.94 -8.99 17.10
N GLU A 71 19.88 -8.59 16.38
CA GLU A 71 19.98 -7.53 15.37
C GLU A 71 20.40 -6.19 16.02
N ALA A 72 19.89 -5.88 17.22
CA ALA A 72 20.33 -4.71 17.97
C ALA A 72 21.81 -4.79 18.39
N MET A 73 22.28 -5.95 18.85
CA MET A 73 23.66 -6.18 19.29
C MET A 73 24.68 -6.07 18.14
N ARG A 74 24.27 -6.36 16.90
CA ARG A 74 25.11 -6.17 15.70
C ARG A 74 25.29 -4.69 15.32
N GLY A 75 24.42 -3.81 15.80
CA GLY A 75 24.48 -2.38 15.55
C GLY A 75 25.68 -1.70 16.21
N ALA A 76 26.27 -0.71 15.53
CA ALA A 76 27.37 0.09 16.09
C ALA A 76 26.93 0.90 17.33
N ALA A 77 25.65 1.29 17.41
CA ALA A 77 25.09 2.01 18.55
C ALA A 77 25.21 1.21 19.85
N THR A 78 24.83 -0.07 19.84
CA THR A 78 24.90 -0.95 21.01
C THR A 78 26.35 -1.18 21.47
N ARG A 79 27.30 -1.30 20.54
CA ARG A 79 28.73 -1.46 20.89
C ARG A 79 29.33 -0.22 21.55
N ARG A 80 28.87 0.98 21.18
CA ARG A 80 29.41 2.26 21.69
C ARG A 80 28.64 2.82 22.87
N ALA A 81 27.47 2.28 23.18
CA ALA A 81 26.63 2.76 24.28
C ALA A 81 27.30 2.57 25.64
N GLU A 82 27.06 3.49 26.58
CA GLU A 82 27.49 3.31 27.98
C GLU A 82 26.82 2.09 28.62
N ASP A 83 25.51 1.94 28.36
CA ASP A 83 24.71 0.77 28.71
C ASP A 83 24.18 0.11 27.40
N PRO A 84 24.84 -0.97 26.93
CA PRO A 84 24.37 -1.72 25.77
C PRO A 84 22.99 -2.37 25.99
N TRP A 85 22.68 -2.79 27.22
CA TRP A 85 21.40 -3.44 27.51
C TRP A 85 20.24 -2.46 27.43
N ALA A 86 20.42 -1.19 27.76
CA ALA A 86 19.40 -0.17 27.54
C ALA A 86 19.02 -0.06 26.05
N VAL A 87 20.01 -0.03 25.16
CA VAL A 87 19.79 0.03 23.71
C VAL A 87 19.09 -1.22 23.21
N VAL A 88 19.57 -2.41 23.61
CA VAL A 88 18.98 -3.69 23.22
C VAL A 88 17.54 -3.79 23.74
N THR A 89 17.30 -3.45 24.99
CA THR A 89 15.95 -3.51 25.60
C THR A 89 14.97 -2.63 24.87
N ARG A 90 15.38 -1.40 24.52
CA ARG A 90 14.53 -0.50 23.75
C ARG A 90 14.24 -1.05 22.35
N ALA A 91 15.25 -1.60 21.68
CA ALA A 91 15.09 -2.20 20.35
C ALA A 91 14.18 -3.43 20.35
N VAL A 92 14.32 -4.31 21.35
CA VAL A 92 13.46 -5.48 21.55
C VAL A 92 12.04 -5.04 21.83
N GLN A 93 11.82 -4.09 22.74
CA GLN A 93 10.49 -3.57 23.05
C GLN A 93 9.79 -3.00 21.81
N VAL A 94 10.48 -2.15 21.04
CA VAL A 94 9.92 -1.58 19.80
C VAL A 94 9.61 -2.68 18.78
N THR A 95 10.42 -3.73 18.74
CA THR A 95 10.19 -4.86 17.85
C THR A 95 8.98 -5.68 18.28
N CYS A 96 8.88 -6.07 19.55
CA CYS A 96 7.72 -6.81 20.04
C CYS A 96 6.39 -6.07 19.81
N ILE A 97 6.36 -4.74 20.06
CA ILE A 97 5.19 -3.91 19.76
C ILE A 97 4.87 -3.91 18.25
N GLY A 98 5.91 -3.85 17.40
CA GLY A 98 5.75 -3.89 15.96
C GLY A 98 5.27 -5.24 15.42
N GLU A 99 5.71 -6.34 16.01
CA GLU A 99 5.29 -7.71 15.68
C GLU A 99 3.82 -7.93 16.07
N GLU A 100 3.45 -7.58 17.32
CA GLU A 100 2.06 -7.65 17.79
C GLU A 100 1.14 -6.85 16.86
N ARG A 101 1.53 -5.61 16.51
CA ARG A 101 0.77 -4.80 15.56
C ARG A 101 0.76 -5.36 14.14
N GLY A 102 1.86 -5.95 13.68
CA GLY A 102 1.93 -6.57 12.36
C GLY A 102 0.94 -7.72 12.24
N ASN A 103 0.90 -8.57 13.27
CA ASN A 103 -0.04 -9.67 13.39
C ASN A 103 -1.49 -9.19 13.48
N GLY A 104 -1.75 -8.18 14.33
CA GLY A 104 -3.07 -7.56 14.44
C GLY A 104 -3.54 -6.97 13.11
N LEU A 105 -2.69 -6.20 12.42
CA LEU A 105 -3.02 -5.56 11.14
C LEU A 105 -2.89 -6.47 9.90
N LEU A 106 -2.50 -7.73 10.07
CA LEU A 106 -2.17 -8.66 8.98
C LEU A 106 -1.20 -8.07 7.95
N CYS A 107 -0.17 -7.37 8.41
CA CYS A 107 0.83 -6.73 7.56
C CYS A 107 2.26 -6.93 8.07
N SER A 108 3.25 -6.53 7.26
CA SER A 108 4.65 -6.65 7.67
C SER A 108 4.98 -5.75 8.87
N VAL A 109 5.90 -6.20 9.73
CA VAL A 109 6.41 -5.48 10.90
C VAL A 109 6.94 -4.09 10.53
N HIS A 110 7.64 -3.99 9.40
CA HIS A 110 8.16 -2.71 8.89
C HIS A 110 7.04 -1.73 8.54
N GLN A 111 5.92 -2.23 8.02
CA GLN A 111 4.74 -1.44 7.72
C GLN A 111 4.04 -1.01 9.01
N ALA A 112 3.82 -1.94 9.95
CA ALA A 112 3.17 -1.70 11.23
C ALA A 112 3.84 -0.62 12.10
N ARG A 113 5.16 -0.41 11.93
CA ARG A 113 5.92 0.63 12.63
C ARG A 113 5.69 2.06 12.12
N ARG A 114 5.07 2.26 10.96
CA ARG A 114 4.91 3.62 10.40
C ARG A 114 3.74 4.34 11.07
N PRO A 115 3.88 5.65 11.41
CA PRO A 115 2.83 6.42 12.08
C PRO A 115 1.48 6.40 11.36
N ARG A 116 1.46 6.38 10.02
CA ARG A 116 0.22 6.35 9.24
C ARG A 116 -0.65 5.10 9.47
N TYR A 117 -0.07 4.00 9.97
CA TYR A 117 -0.82 2.79 10.26
C TYR A 117 -1.24 2.67 11.73
N SER A 118 -0.85 3.62 12.60
CA SER A 118 -1.22 3.55 14.02
C SER A 118 -2.68 3.90 14.31
N VAL A 119 -3.41 4.40 13.30
CA VAL A 119 -4.83 4.77 13.39
C VAL A 119 -5.74 3.56 13.16
N PHE A 120 -5.24 2.50 12.55
CA PHE A 120 -6.04 1.31 12.24
C PHE A 120 -6.11 0.37 13.44
N HIS A 121 -7.28 -0.26 13.61
CA HIS A 121 -7.51 -1.34 14.56
C HIS A 121 -7.06 -2.68 13.97
N ASP A 122 -6.93 -3.68 14.86
CA ASP A 122 -6.63 -5.05 14.45
C ASP A 122 -7.68 -5.58 13.47
N ALA A 123 -7.25 -6.46 12.58
CA ALA A 123 -8.08 -7.07 11.57
C ALA A 123 -9.00 -8.11 12.22
N GLU A 124 -10.29 -7.80 12.22
CA GLU A 124 -11.35 -8.70 12.67
C GLU A 124 -12.04 -9.37 11.47
N ARG A 125 -12.49 -10.61 11.65
CA ARG A 125 -13.35 -11.27 10.66
C ARG A 125 -14.75 -10.67 10.71
N PHE A 126 -15.42 -10.65 9.56
CA PHE A 126 -16.80 -10.18 9.46
C PHE A 126 -17.76 -10.91 10.41
N SER A 127 -17.55 -12.21 10.61
CA SER A 127 -18.41 -13.06 11.46
C SER A 127 -18.17 -12.89 12.96
N ASP A 128 -17.03 -12.34 13.37
CA ASP A 128 -16.64 -12.23 14.79
C ASP A 128 -17.18 -10.94 15.43
N ARG A 129 -17.88 -10.09 14.68
CA ARG A 129 -18.40 -8.81 15.15
C ARG A 129 -19.78 -8.95 15.79
N GLU A 130 -19.96 -8.26 16.91
CA GLU A 130 -21.27 -8.17 17.60
C GLU A 130 -22.27 -7.29 16.83
N ASN A 131 -21.78 -6.26 16.12
CA ASN A 131 -22.62 -5.35 15.36
C ASN A 131 -22.83 -5.85 13.91
N PRO A 132 -24.08 -5.83 13.41
CA PRO A 132 -24.38 -6.08 12.00
C PRO A 132 -23.56 -5.17 11.06
N LEU A 133 -23.19 -5.71 9.89
CA LEU A 133 -22.37 -4.97 8.91
C LEU A 133 -23.04 -3.68 8.44
N THR A 134 -24.38 -3.65 8.42
CA THR A 134 -25.18 -2.48 8.12
C THR A 134 -24.77 -1.30 8.99
N ASP A 135 -24.60 -1.51 10.28
CA ASP A 135 -24.44 -0.43 11.26
C ASP A 135 -23.07 0.26 11.21
N TYR A 136 -22.13 -0.26 10.41
CA TYR A 136 -20.77 0.25 10.32
C TYR A 136 -20.62 1.41 9.33
N HIS A 137 -21.27 1.30 8.16
CA HIS A 137 -21.14 2.30 7.11
C HIS A 137 -22.44 2.40 6.31
N PRO A 138 -22.91 3.61 5.98
CA PRO A 138 -24.16 3.82 5.23
C PRO A 138 -24.22 3.04 3.91
N ALA A 139 -23.08 2.82 3.25
CA ALA A 139 -23.00 2.02 2.02
C ALA A 139 -23.36 0.53 2.19
N PHE A 140 -23.43 0.02 3.42
CA PHE A 140 -23.88 -1.34 3.73
C PHE A 140 -25.34 -1.36 4.21
N HIS A 141 -26.01 -0.22 4.34
CA HIS A 141 -27.45 -0.18 4.60
C HIS A 141 -28.20 -0.67 3.37
N VAL A 142 -29.00 -1.73 3.55
CA VAL A 142 -29.97 -2.16 2.55
C VAL A 142 -31.33 -1.83 3.12
N ASP A 143 -32.06 -0.93 2.48
CA ASP A 143 -33.46 -0.68 2.81
C ASP A 143 -34.31 -1.83 2.23
N PRO A 144 -34.92 -2.69 3.06
CA PRO A 144 -35.72 -3.82 2.59
C PRO A 144 -37.02 -3.39 1.87
N PHE A 145 -37.39 -2.11 1.99
CA PHE A 145 -38.59 -1.51 1.42
C PHE A 145 -38.28 -0.50 0.31
N ALA A 146 -37.01 -0.31 -0.06
CA ALA A 146 -36.67 0.37 -1.29
C ALA A 146 -37.08 -0.52 -2.46
N ASP A 147 -38.30 -0.31 -2.97
CA ASP A 147 -38.67 -0.80 -4.29
C ASP A 147 -37.58 -0.37 -5.28
N ALA A 148 -37.07 -1.29 -6.10
CA ALA A 148 -36.01 -1.01 -7.08
C ALA A 148 -36.39 0.11 -8.08
N GLU A 149 -37.64 0.55 -8.08
CA GLU A 149 -38.18 1.66 -8.88
C GLU A 149 -38.26 3.00 -8.10
N ASN A 150 -38.15 2.99 -6.76
CA ASN A 150 -38.25 4.17 -5.89
C ASN A 150 -37.10 4.24 -4.86
N ALA A 151 -35.90 3.80 -5.24
CA ALA A 151 -34.70 4.23 -4.52
C ALA A 151 -34.55 5.74 -4.72
N GLU A 152 -35.18 6.53 -3.85
CA GLU A 152 -34.81 7.94 -3.67
C GLU A 152 -33.33 7.93 -3.30
N GLU A 153 -32.49 8.23 -4.29
CA GLU A 153 -31.06 8.34 -4.10
C GLU A 153 -30.83 9.20 -2.85
N PRO A 154 -30.21 8.66 -1.79
CA PRO A 154 -29.87 9.47 -0.64
C PRO A 154 -29.08 10.64 -1.20
N GLN A 155 -29.47 11.86 -0.82
CA GLN A 155 -28.83 13.12 -1.23
C GLN A 155 -27.34 13.04 -0.90
N ALA A 156 -26.59 12.43 -1.81
CA ALA A 156 -25.20 12.19 -1.70
C ALA A 156 -24.57 13.54 -2.01
N GLU A 157 -23.79 14.04 -1.06
CA GLU A 157 -22.73 14.97 -1.37
C GLU A 157 -21.82 14.32 -2.43
N LEU A 158 -22.17 14.51 -3.70
CA LEU A 158 -21.34 14.42 -4.91
C LEU A 158 -20.34 13.25 -4.94
N VAL A 159 -20.75 12.03 -4.57
CA VAL A 159 -20.00 10.84 -4.99
C VAL A 159 -20.46 10.53 -6.41
N THR A 160 -19.77 11.11 -7.41
CA THR A 160 -19.98 10.78 -8.81
C THR A 160 -19.88 9.27 -8.97
N THR A 161 -21.00 8.62 -9.30
CA THR A 161 -21.01 7.18 -9.51
C THR A 161 -20.11 6.84 -10.70
N VAL A 162 -19.55 5.63 -10.73
CA VAL A 162 -18.69 5.20 -11.84
C VAL A 162 -19.41 5.35 -13.19
N GLY A 163 -20.71 5.03 -13.25
CA GLY A 163 -21.53 5.24 -14.43
C GLY A 163 -21.60 6.71 -14.86
N SER A 164 -21.85 7.63 -13.91
CA SER A 164 -21.87 9.07 -14.19
C SER A 164 -20.50 9.58 -14.68
N ALA A 165 -19.39 9.10 -14.13
CA ALA A 165 -18.05 9.47 -14.59
C ALA A 165 -17.77 8.97 -16.02
N VAL A 166 -18.30 7.80 -16.39
CA VAL A 166 -18.20 7.27 -17.75
C VAL A 166 -19.03 8.10 -18.73
N GLU A 167 -20.29 8.39 -18.40
CA GLU A 167 -21.16 9.24 -19.23
C GLU A 167 -20.62 10.68 -19.38
N ASP A 168 -20.06 11.26 -18.32
CA ASP A 168 -19.41 12.57 -18.37
C ASP A 168 -18.13 12.53 -19.25
N THR A 169 -17.39 11.41 -19.24
CA THR A 169 -16.23 11.23 -20.12
C THR A 169 -16.66 11.12 -21.58
N ILE A 170 -17.74 10.38 -21.87
CA ILE A 170 -18.32 10.30 -23.23
C ILE A 170 -18.79 11.68 -23.68
N THR A 171 -19.53 12.37 -22.83
CA THR A 171 -20.02 13.74 -23.08
C THR A 171 -18.86 14.70 -23.35
N PHE A 172 -17.78 14.61 -22.57
CA PHE A 172 -16.57 15.39 -22.80
C PHE A 172 -16.01 15.22 -24.21
N PHE A 173 -15.88 13.98 -24.70
CA PHE A 173 -15.40 13.74 -26.07
C PHE A 173 -16.37 14.22 -27.14
N CYS A 174 -17.68 14.00 -26.96
CA CYS A 174 -18.72 14.46 -27.89
C CYS A 174 -18.69 15.99 -28.05
N LEU A 175 -18.54 16.72 -26.93
CA LEU A 175 -18.42 18.19 -26.93
C LEU A 175 -17.17 18.68 -27.68
N LEU A 176 -16.17 17.83 -27.85
CA LEU A 176 -14.90 18.14 -28.51
C LEU A 176 -14.81 17.56 -29.93
N GLY A 177 -15.96 17.18 -30.50
CA GLY A 177 -16.08 16.81 -31.92
C GLY A 177 -15.87 15.34 -32.23
N TRP A 178 -15.82 14.47 -31.21
CA TRP A 178 -15.91 13.03 -31.45
C TRP A 178 -17.34 12.64 -31.82
N GLU A 179 -17.47 11.71 -32.75
CA GLU A 179 -18.76 11.14 -33.11
C GLU A 179 -19.34 10.34 -31.90
N PRO A 180 -20.62 10.52 -31.53
CA PRO A 180 -21.18 9.95 -30.30
C PRO A 180 -21.04 8.44 -30.13
N ASP A 181 -21.30 7.66 -31.18
CA ASP A 181 -21.22 6.20 -31.11
C ASP A 181 -19.76 5.74 -30.93
N THR A 182 -18.83 6.41 -31.61
CA THR A 182 -17.39 6.18 -31.53
C THR A 182 -16.84 6.53 -30.15
N ALA A 183 -17.22 7.69 -29.61
CA ALA A 183 -16.83 8.12 -28.27
C ALA A 183 -17.32 7.14 -27.20
N ARG A 184 -18.60 6.75 -27.28
CA ARG A 184 -19.20 5.76 -26.38
C ARG A 184 -18.47 4.43 -26.45
N ALA A 185 -18.38 3.85 -27.65
CA ALA A 185 -17.75 2.54 -27.85
C ALA A 185 -16.29 2.52 -27.36
N ALA A 186 -15.52 3.58 -27.62
CA ALA A 186 -14.14 3.67 -27.19
C ALA A 186 -14.00 3.80 -25.67
N VAL A 187 -14.80 4.66 -25.03
CA VAL A 187 -14.73 4.86 -23.57
C VAL A 187 -15.22 3.61 -22.83
N GLU A 188 -16.33 3.00 -23.25
CA GLU A 188 -16.85 1.76 -22.68
C GLU A 188 -15.87 0.60 -22.84
N TYR A 189 -15.20 0.49 -23.99
CA TYR A 189 -14.19 -0.53 -24.18
C TYR A 189 -13.00 -0.33 -23.24
N VAL A 190 -12.52 0.91 -23.08
CA VAL A 190 -11.43 1.24 -22.15
C VAL A 190 -11.82 0.94 -20.71
N THR A 191 -13.03 1.27 -20.28
CA THR A 191 -13.50 1.04 -18.91
C THR A 191 -13.72 -0.45 -18.64
N ALA A 192 -14.25 -1.22 -19.61
CA ALA A 192 -14.34 -2.67 -19.52
C ALA A 192 -12.95 -3.32 -19.37
N ARG A 193 -11.97 -2.90 -20.19
CA ARG A 193 -10.59 -3.39 -20.08
C ARG A 193 -9.92 -2.98 -18.76
N LEU A 194 -10.26 -1.79 -18.24
CA LEU A 194 -9.76 -1.31 -16.95
C LEU A 194 -10.32 -2.16 -15.79
N ALA A 195 -11.60 -2.55 -15.85
CA ALA A 195 -12.25 -3.38 -14.83
C ALA A 195 -11.63 -4.78 -14.70
N GLU A 196 -11.10 -5.33 -15.79
CA GLU A 196 -10.44 -6.65 -15.80
C GLU A 196 -8.94 -6.58 -15.43
N ALA A 197 -8.34 -5.39 -15.36
CA ALA A 197 -6.90 -5.23 -15.17
C ALA A 197 -6.53 -5.14 -13.68
N ALA A 198 -5.37 -5.73 -13.32
CA ALA A 198 -4.84 -5.64 -11.95
C ALA A 198 -4.40 -4.22 -11.54
N SER A 199 -4.20 -3.31 -12.51
CA SER A 199 -3.89 -1.89 -12.26
C SER A 199 -4.16 -1.03 -13.49
N ARG A 200 -4.34 0.28 -13.28
CA ARG A 200 -4.45 1.29 -14.36
C ARG A 200 -3.27 1.26 -15.33
N SER A 201 -2.04 1.13 -14.82
CA SER A 201 -0.84 1.06 -15.65
C SER A 201 -0.81 -0.21 -16.51
N SER A 202 -1.25 -1.34 -15.95
CA SER A 202 -1.40 -2.59 -16.71
C SER A 202 -2.48 -2.47 -17.79
N ALA A 203 -3.62 -1.83 -17.48
CA ALA A 203 -4.68 -1.57 -18.44
C ALA A 203 -4.18 -0.72 -19.61
N PHE A 204 -3.49 0.39 -19.30
CA PHE A 204 -2.90 1.29 -20.30
C PHE A 204 -1.94 0.54 -21.23
N GLU A 205 -1.03 -0.26 -20.67
CA GLU A 205 -0.06 -1.02 -21.45
C GLU A 205 -0.68 -2.16 -22.28
N GLY A 206 -1.77 -2.75 -21.81
CA GLY A 206 -2.57 -3.71 -22.58
C GLY A 206 -3.28 -3.04 -23.75
N LEU A 207 -4.07 -2.00 -23.48
CA LEU A 207 -4.83 -1.23 -24.46
C LEU A 207 -3.93 -0.60 -25.54
N ARG A 208 -2.74 -0.12 -25.16
CA ARG A 208 -1.77 0.45 -26.12
C ARG A 208 -1.29 -0.59 -27.14
N ARG A 209 -1.17 -1.86 -26.74
CA ARG A 209 -0.73 -2.97 -27.61
C ARG A 209 -1.88 -3.62 -28.38
N ASP A 210 -3.12 -3.33 -28.01
CA ASP A 210 -4.29 -3.94 -28.62
C ASP A 210 -4.60 -3.35 -29.99
N ARG A 211 -4.06 -4.00 -31.02
CA ARG A 211 -4.30 -3.62 -32.41
C ARG A 211 -5.68 -4.05 -32.90
N GLN A 212 -6.27 -5.08 -32.29
CA GLN A 212 -7.58 -5.61 -32.69
C GLN A 212 -8.70 -4.68 -32.22
N ALA A 213 -8.63 -4.20 -30.98
CA ALA A 213 -9.57 -3.22 -30.44
C ALA A 213 -9.62 -1.94 -31.29
N ARG A 214 -8.46 -1.43 -31.69
CA ARG A 214 -8.36 -0.26 -32.57
C ARG A 214 -9.01 -0.48 -33.93
N ALA A 215 -8.84 -1.66 -34.51
CA ALA A 215 -9.44 -1.99 -35.79
C ALA A 215 -10.96 -2.17 -35.67
N LEU A 216 -11.44 -2.72 -34.56
CA LEU A 216 -12.88 -2.85 -34.26
C LEU A 216 -13.56 -1.47 -34.14
N LEU A 217 -12.89 -0.52 -33.48
CA LEU A 217 -13.39 0.83 -33.25
C LEU A 217 -13.15 1.79 -34.43
N ASP A 218 -12.49 1.33 -35.49
CA ASP A 218 -12.07 2.13 -36.65
C ASP A 218 -11.30 3.42 -36.28
N LEU A 219 -10.43 3.34 -35.26
CA LEU A 219 -9.71 4.51 -34.74
C LEU A 219 -8.27 4.62 -35.28
N PRO A 220 -7.87 5.81 -35.80
CA PRO A 220 -6.47 6.10 -36.08
C PRO A 220 -5.58 5.91 -34.85
N GLY A 221 -4.33 5.51 -35.06
CA GLY A 221 -3.41 5.23 -33.94
C GLY A 221 -3.10 6.43 -33.06
N ALA A 222 -3.10 7.62 -33.65
CA ALA A 222 -2.93 8.88 -32.93
C ALA A 222 -4.13 9.14 -32.02
N SER A 223 -5.35 9.04 -32.55
CA SER A 223 -6.62 9.19 -31.81
C SER A 223 -6.72 8.20 -30.65
N TRP A 224 -6.40 6.92 -30.88
CA TRP A 224 -6.39 5.92 -29.82
C TRP A 224 -5.40 6.23 -28.70
N SER A 225 -4.15 6.57 -29.07
CA SER A 225 -3.11 6.85 -28.08
C SER A 225 -3.41 8.12 -27.27
N ALA A 226 -4.01 9.12 -27.90
CA ALA A 226 -4.46 10.33 -27.23
C ALA A 226 -5.64 10.04 -26.29
N LEU A 227 -6.66 9.31 -26.76
CA LEU A 227 -7.79 8.89 -25.93
C LEU A 227 -7.34 8.15 -24.68
N LEU A 228 -6.42 7.20 -24.80
CA LEU A 228 -5.89 6.48 -23.64
C LEU A 228 -5.20 7.41 -22.62
N ARG A 229 -4.42 8.38 -23.09
CA ARG A 229 -3.74 9.36 -22.21
C ARG A 229 -4.72 10.34 -21.56
N ILE A 230 -5.78 10.71 -22.27
CA ILE A 230 -6.83 11.61 -21.78
C ILE A 230 -7.68 10.90 -20.72
N VAL A 231 -8.17 9.70 -21.04
CA VAL A 231 -9.07 8.91 -20.18
C VAL A 231 -8.35 8.39 -18.93
N LEU A 232 -7.21 7.72 -19.11
CA LEU A 232 -6.49 7.03 -18.03
C LEU A 232 -5.37 7.88 -17.40
N GLY A 233 -4.96 8.97 -18.06
CA GLY A 233 -3.82 9.77 -17.65
C GLY A 233 -2.49 9.25 -18.20
N THR A 234 -1.45 10.07 -18.04
CA THR A 234 -0.09 9.74 -18.47
C THR A 234 0.53 8.72 -17.50
N PRO A 235 1.13 7.62 -18.00
CA PRO A 235 1.70 6.56 -17.16
C PRO A 235 3.03 6.94 -16.48
N ASP A 236 3.56 8.14 -16.73
CA ASP A 236 4.80 8.64 -16.13
C ASP A 236 4.62 8.80 -14.61
N PRO A 237 5.40 8.07 -13.77
CA PRO A 237 5.34 8.19 -12.32
C PRO A 237 5.58 9.61 -11.80
N ALA A 238 6.37 10.42 -12.50
CA ALA A 238 6.64 11.81 -12.10
C ALA A 238 5.39 12.70 -12.20
N LEU A 239 4.44 12.33 -13.07
CA LEU A 239 3.21 13.08 -13.31
C LEU A 239 2.01 12.53 -12.53
N ALA A 240 2.17 11.45 -11.76
CA ALA A 240 1.05 10.72 -11.12
C ALA A 240 0.11 11.60 -10.26
N HIS A 241 0.63 12.70 -9.71
CA HIS A 241 -0.15 13.62 -8.86
C HIS A 241 -0.61 14.90 -9.59
N THR A 242 -0.36 15.01 -10.89
CA THR A 242 -0.80 16.12 -11.75
C THR A 242 -2.12 15.78 -12.45
N ASN A 243 -2.83 16.80 -12.96
CA ASN A 243 -4.04 16.59 -13.75
C ASN A 243 -3.81 15.67 -14.97
N ALA A 244 -2.69 15.86 -15.66
CA ALA A 244 -2.29 15.03 -16.81
C ALA A 244 -2.00 13.56 -16.43
N GLY A 245 -1.49 13.29 -15.23
CA GLY A 245 -1.25 11.92 -14.75
C GLY A 245 -2.48 11.26 -14.13
N ARG A 246 -3.49 12.02 -13.70
CA ARG A 246 -4.75 11.48 -13.18
C ARG A 246 -5.67 10.98 -14.29
N GLY A 247 -5.77 11.72 -15.40
CA GLY A 247 -6.72 11.44 -16.47
C GLY A 247 -8.15 11.83 -16.09
N VAL A 248 -9.02 11.91 -17.10
CA VAL A 248 -10.41 12.39 -16.96
C VAL A 248 -11.23 11.52 -16.01
N LEU A 249 -11.12 10.18 -16.10
CA LEU A 249 -11.92 9.30 -15.24
C LEU A 249 -11.62 9.50 -13.76
N LEU A 250 -10.34 9.56 -13.39
CA LEU A 250 -9.96 9.77 -11.99
C LEU A 250 -10.36 11.17 -11.52
N ARG A 251 -10.24 12.19 -12.37
CA ARG A 251 -10.64 13.58 -12.07
C ARG A 251 -12.14 13.67 -11.76
N LEU A 252 -12.98 13.05 -12.58
CA LEU A 252 -14.44 12.99 -12.35
C LEU A 252 -14.78 12.24 -11.06
N LEU A 253 -14.11 11.11 -10.79
CA LEU A 253 -14.34 10.30 -9.58
C LEU A 253 -13.89 10.99 -8.28
N ILE A 254 -12.92 11.91 -8.33
CA ILE A 254 -12.53 12.73 -7.16
C ILE A 254 -13.36 14.02 -7.03
N GLY A 255 -14.44 14.14 -7.81
CA GLY A 255 -15.42 15.24 -7.71
C GLY A 255 -15.11 16.47 -8.56
N GLU A 256 -14.16 16.40 -9.50
CA GLU A 256 -13.98 17.48 -10.47
C GLU A 256 -15.12 17.45 -11.49
N PRO A 257 -15.93 18.51 -11.64
CA PRO A 257 -17.09 18.47 -12.52
C PRO A 257 -16.67 18.61 -14.00
N LEU A 258 -17.49 18.08 -14.92
CA LEU A 258 -17.25 18.17 -16.37
C LEU A 258 -16.92 19.60 -16.86
N ARG A 259 -17.60 20.62 -16.32
CA ARG A 259 -17.33 22.03 -16.65
C ARG A 259 -15.89 22.48 -16.33
N ALA A 260 -15.28 21.92 -15.29
CA ALA A 260 -13.90 22.23 -14.93
C ALA A 260 -12.91 21.56 -15.91
N LEU A 261 -13.22 20.34 -16.36
CA LEU A 261 -12.43 19.68 -17.42
C LEU A 261 -12.44 20.48 -18.73
N LEU A 262 -13.59 21.08 -19.08
CA LEU A 262 -13.72 21.93 -20.27
C LEU A 262 -12.98 23.28 -20.16
N THR A 263 -12.47 23.63 -18.98
CA THR A 263 -11.65 24.83 -18.77
C THR A 263 -10.15 24.52 -18.86
N ASP A 264 -9.77 23.24 -18.96
CA ASP A 264 -8.39 22.79 -19.13
C ASP A 264 -8.01 22.84 -20.61
N ASP A 265 -7.42 23.96 -21.05
CA ASP A 265 -7.11 24.23 -22.46
C ASP A 265 -6.26 23.12 -23.11
N ASP A 266 -5.26 22.62 -22.38
CA ASP A 266 -4.38 21.55 -22.88
C ASP A 266 -5.15 20.23 -23.08
N LEU A 267 -6.06 19.91 -22.15
CA LEU A 267 -6.92 18.74 -22.24
C LEU A 267 -7.92 18.86 -23.40
N VAL A 268 -8.55 20.02 -23.54
CA VAL A 268 -9.51 20.33 -24.60
C VAL A 268 -8.84 20.28 -25.97
N LEU A 269 -7.66 20.88 -26.12
CA LEU A 269 -6.87 20.82 -27.34
C LEU A 269 -6.45 19.39 -27.67
N ALA A 270 -5.98 18.63 -26.68
CA ALA A 270 -5.55 17.24 -26.89
C ALA A 270 -6.71 16.35 -27.35
N ALA A 271 -7.89 16.48 -26.75
CA ALA A 271 -9.08 15.70 -27.12
C ALA A 271 -9.66 16.13 -28.47
N GLY A 272 -9.72 17.43 -28.76
CA GLY A 272 -10.21 17.96 -30.03
C GLY A 272 -9.31 17.59 -31.21
N LEU A 273 -7.98 17.71 -31.08
CA LEU A 273 -7.04 17.28 -32.11
C LEU A 273 -7.01 15.76 -32.32
N ALA A 274 -7.43 15.00 -31.31
CA ALA A 274 -7.51 13.56 -31.38
C ALA A 274 -8.82 13.04 -32.01
N ALA A 275 -9.82 13.91 -32.21
CA ALA A 275 -11.09 13.52 -32.80
C ALA A 275 -10.84 12.82 -34.16
N PRO A 276 -11.35 11.59 -34.35
CA PRO A 276 -11.21 10.90 -35.62
C PRO A 276 -11.94 11.73 -36.69
N GLY A 277 -11.17 12.34 -37.59
CA GLY A 277 -11.75 13.03 -38.74
C GLY A 277 -12.42 12.01 -39.63
N ILE A 278 -13.67 12.29 -40.04
CA ILE A 278 -14.27 11.64 -41.19
C ILE A 278 -13.34 11.97 -42.37
N GLU A 279 -12.62 10.98 -42.89
CA GLU A 279 -12.07 11.08 -44.25
C GLU A 279 -13.26 11.40 -45.16
N ARG A 280 -13.40 12.67 -45.53
CA ARG A 280 -14.38 13.05 -46.56
C ARG A 280 -13.97 12.32 -47.85
N PRO A 281 -14.91 11.65 -48.54
CA PRO A 281 -14.63 10.99 -49.80
C PRO A 281 -14.08 11.95 -50.86
#